data_AF-A0A8J7X982-F1
#
_entry.id   AF-A0A8J7X982-F1
#
_cell.length_a   1.000
_cell.length_b   1.000
_cell.length_c   1.000
_cell.angle_alpha   90.00
_cell.angle_beta   90.00
_cell.angle_gamma   90.00
#
_symmetry.space_group_name_H-M   'P 1'
#
loop_
_entity.id
_entity.type
_entity.pdbx_description
1 polymer ?
#
loop_
_entity_poly.entity_id
_entity_poly.type
_entity_poly.pdbx_seq_one_letter_code
_entity_poly.pdbx_strand_id
1 'polypeptide(L)'
;MARKSNKITTRWIRETRDDFRAFLDETDFPDPGRFGERGPVFKYPEWLIMFITILSVKLKIKTYVQIHKMALKYWDVVAEGLDLTPISERQLRERLKKILHFPGKPAAFIFQLFPELDQ
;
A
#
# COMPACT_ATOMS: atom_id res chain seq x y z
N MET A 1 -12.63 21.48 2.50
CA MET A 1 -11.71 20.35 2.72
C MET A 1 -10.62 20.80 3.69
N ALA A 2 -10.52 20.19 4.87
CA ALA A 2 -9.51 20.57 5.87
C ALA A 2 -8.09 20.28 5.33
N ARG A 3 -7.14 21.20 5.55
CA ARG A 3 -5.73 21.00 5.18
C ARG A 3 -5.20 19.77 5.93
N LYS A 4 -5.08 18.63 5.25
CA LYS A 4 -4.41 17.42 5.79
C LYS A 4 -2.97 17.80 6.15
N SER A 5 -2.58 17.63 7.42
CA SER A 5 -1.22 17.92 7.90
C SER A 5 -0.19 17.18 7.05
N ASN A 6 0.84 17.89 6.56
CA ASN A 6 1.96 17.30 5.82
C ASN A 6 2.88 16.41 6.66
N LYS A 7 2.66 16.34 7.98
CA LYS A 7 3.44 15.49 8.89
C LYS A 7 2.81 14.11 8.95
N ILE A 8 3.54 13.09 8.50
CA ILE A 8 3.11 11.70 8.67
C ILE A 8 3.11 11.37 10.15
N THR A 9 1.93 11.03 10.64
CA THR A 9 1.67 10.51 11.98
C THR A 9 0.95 9.18 11.85
N THR A 10 1.00 8.33 12.88
CA THR A 10 0.22 7.10 12.94
C THR A 10 -1.27 7.35 12.67
N ARG A 11 -1.80 8.47 13.18
CA ARG A 11 -3.17 8.91 12.93
C ARG A 11 -3.44 9.16 11.45
N TRP A 12 -2.55 9.90 10.76
CA TRP A 12 -2.69 10.15 9.33
C TRP A 12 -2.65 8.85 8.52
N ILE A 13 -1.78 7.89 8.90
CA ILE A 13 -1.71 6.58 8.23
C ILE A 13 -3.03 5.82 8.39
N ARG A 14 -3.63 5.83 9.60
CA ARG A 14 -4.92 5.19 9.85
C ARG A 14 -6.04 5.85 9.05
N GLU A 15 -6.18 7.17 9.14
CA GLU A 15 -7.19 7.93 8.40
C GLU A 15 -7.06 7.68 6.89
N THR A 16 -5.83 7.71 6.36
CA THR A 16 -5.59 7.45 4.92
C THR A 16 -5.84 5.99 4.54
N ARG A 17 -5.59 5.02 5.43
CA ARG A 17 -5.94 3.62 5.20
C ARG A 17 -7.44 3.44 5.10
N ASP A 18 -8.18 4.03 6.03
CA ASP A 18 -9.64 3.91 6.10
C ASP A 18 -10.29 4.60 4.88
N ASP A 19 -9.83 5.81 4.53
CA ASP A 19 -10.23 6.51 3.30
C ASP A 19 -9.94 5.64 2.05
N PHE A 20 -8.74 5.04 1.98
CA PHE A 20 -8.33 4.20 0.86
C PHE A 20 -9.18 2.94 0.74
N ARG A 21 -9.48 2.27 1.87
CA ARG A 21 -10.36 1.09 1.86
C ARG A 21 -11.79 1.45 1.48
N ALA A 22 -12.34 2.55 2.00
CA ALA A 22 -13.66 3.03 1.61
C ALA A 22 -13.73 3.31 0.11
N PHE A 23 -12.71 3.92 -0.48
CA PHE A 23 -12.62 4.11 -1.92
C PHE A 23 -12.62 2.78 -2.70
N LEU A 24 -11.87 1.77 -2.23
CA LEU A 24 -11.84 0.45 -2.89
C LEU A 24 -13.20 -0.26 -2.78
N ASP A 25 -13.87 -0.15 -1.63
CA ASP A 25 -15.20 -0.71 -1.42
C ASP A 25 -16.25 0.00 -2.30
N GLU A 26 -16.17 1.33 -2.44
CA GLU A 26 -17.07 2.11 -3.31
C GLU A 26 -16.88 1.81 -4.80
N THR A 27 -15.65 1.50 -5.22
CA THR A 27 -15.32 1.21 -6.61
C THR A 27 -15.48 -0.26 -6.98
N ASP A 28 -15.93 -1.09 -6.05
CA ASP A 28 -15.99 -2.55 -6.16
C ASP A 28 -14.66 -3.10 -6.70
N PHE A 29 -13.55 -2.55 -6.17
CA PHE A 29 -12.24 -2.92 -6.65
C PHE A 29 -12.05 -4.41 -6.39
N PRO A 30 -11.77 -5.21 -7.44
CA PRO A 30 -11.70 -6.64 -7.28
C PRO A 30 -10.52 -6.96 -6.38
N ASP A 31 -10.77 -7.49 -5.18
CA ASP A 31 -9.75 -8.25 -4.48
C ASP A 31 -9.57 -9.52 -5.32
N PRO A 32 -8.42 -9.72 -5.99
CA PRO A 32 -8.26 -10.82 -6.92
C PRO A 32 -8.28 -12.16 -6.15
N GLY A 33 -9.47 -12.72 -5.95
CA GLY A 33 -9.68 -14.11 -5.65
C GLY A 33 -9.34 -14.90 -6.91
N ARG A 34 -8.37 -15.82 -6.83
CA ARG A 34 -8.21 -16.79 -7.92
C ARG A 34 -9.40 -17.75 -7.87
N PHE A 35 -10.43 -17.46 -8.67
CA PHE A 35 -11.56 -18.35 -8.93
C PHE A 35 -11.07 -19.61 -9.67
N GLY A 36 -10.57 -20.60 -8.92
CA GLY A 36 -10.42 -21.97 -9.41
C GLY A 36 -9.09 -22.39 -10.05
N GLU A 37 -8.08 -21.53 -10.16
CA GLU A 37 -6.76 -21.92 -10.70
C GLU A 37 -5.76 -22.33 -9.60
N ARG A 38 -5.18 -23.54 -9.73
CA ARG A 38 -4.13 -24.06 -8.84
C ARG A 38 -2.98 -23.05 -8.63
N GLY A 39 -2.74 -22.68 -7.37
CA GLY A 39 -1.64 -21.82 -6.92
C GLY A 39 -1.84 -21.43 -5.45
N PRO A 40 -0.80 -20.98 -4.72
CA PRO A 40 -0.97 -20.53 -3.35
C PRO A 40 -1.90 -19.31 -3.34
N VAL A 41 -2.93 -19.34 -2.48
CA VAL A 41 -3.78 -18.19 -2.15
C VAL A 41 -2.88 -16.98 -1.93
N PHE A 42 -3.22 -15.82 -2.50
CA PHE A 42 -2.47 -14.60 -2.24
C PHE A 42 -2.57 -14.29 -0.75
N LYS A 43 -1.53 -14.67 0.00
CA LYS A 43 -1.47 -14.48 1.46
C LYS A 43 -1.63 -13.02 1.85
N TYR A 44 -1.20 -12.11 0.98
CA TYR A 44 -1.32 -10.67 1.18
C TYR A 44 -2.26 -10.09 0.11
N PRO A 45 -3.33 -9.40 0.51
CA PRO A 45 -4.26 -8.81 -0.45
C PRO A 45 -3.57 -7.70 -1.26
N GLU A 46 -4.08 -7.43 -2.46
CA GLU A 46 -3.43 -6.50 -3.39
C GLU A 46 -3.47 -5.06 -2.87
N TRP A 47 -4.60 -4.68 -2.26
CA TRP A 47 -4.77 -3.37 -1.65
C TRP A 47 -3.70 -3.07 -0.59
N LEU A 48 -3.25 -4.08 0.17
CA LEU A 48 -2.20 -3.91 1.18
C LEU A 48 -0.89 -3.47 0.53
N ILE A 49 -0.54 -4.09 -0.60
CA ILE A 49 0.66 -3.74 -1.35
C ILE A 49 0.52 -2.35 -1.95
N MET A 50 -0.63 -2.02 -2.53
CA MET A 50 -0.93 -0.68 -3.05
C MET A 50 -0.81 0.38 -1.95
N PHE A 51 -1.35 0.13 -0.77
CA PHE A 51 -1.26 1.05 0.37
C PHE A 51 0.18 1.29 0.82
N ILE A 52 1.00 0.24 0.89
CA ILE A 52 2.45 0.37 1.15
C ILE A 52 3.13 1.26 0.10
N THR A 53 2.70 1.20 -1.17
CA THR A 53 3.24 2.08 -2.22
C THR A 53 2.84 3.54 -2.05
N ILE A 54 1.61 3.81 -1.63
CA ILE A 54 1.15 5.18 -1.35
C ILE A 54 2.00 5.78 -0.23
N LEU A 55 2.24 5.01 0.84
CA LEU A 55 3.11 5.43 1.93
C LEU A 55 4.56 5.65 1.48
N SER A 56 5.10 4.78 0.61
CA SER A 56 6.48 4.92 0.10
C SER A 56 6.67 6.21 -0.71
N VAL A 57 5.69 6.56 -1.54
CA VAL A 57 5.68 7.79 -2.35
C VAL A 57 5.57 9.01 -1.46
N LYS A 58 4.61 9.02 -0.52
CA LYS A 58 4.44 10.14 0.41
C LYS A 58 5.71 10.41 1.24
N LEU A 59 6.40 9.34 1.65
CA LEU A 59 7.67 9.42 2.40
C LEU A 59 8.91 9.61 1.51
N LYS A 60 8.74 9.69 0.18
CA LYS A 60 9.83 9.84 -0.80
C LYS A 60 10.93 8.78 -0.63
N ILE A 61 10.54 7.53 -0.34
CA ILE A 61 11.47 6.42 -0.09
C ILE A 61 12.10 5.95 -1.41
N LYS A 62 13.43 5.77 -1.40
CA LYS A 62 14.22 5.48 -2.61
C LYS A 62 14.77 4.06 -2.71
N THR A 63 14.49 3.18 -1.74
CA THR A 63 14.98 1.79 -1.78
C THR A 63 13.94 0.78 -1.28
N TYR A 64 13.91 -0.43 -1.84
CA TYR A 64 13.01 -1.51 -1.41
C TYR A 64 13.20 -1.86 0.08
N VAL A 65 14.45 -1.87 0.55
CA VAL A 65 14.77 -2.14 1.96
C VAL A 65 14.15 -1.09 2.88
N GLN A 66 14.18 0.19 2.50
CA GLN A 66 13.53 1.24 3.29
C GLN A 66 12.00 1.16 3.21
N ILE A 67 11.43 0.76 2.07
CA ILE A 67 9.97 0.52 1.96
C ILE A 67 9.57 -0.61 2.90
N HIS A 68 10.34 -1.69 2.93
CA HIS A 68 10.10 -2.81 3.85
C HIS A 68 10.23 -2.40 5.31
N LYS A 69 11.29 -1.68 5.69
CA LYS A 69 11.45 -1.13 7.05
C LYS A 69 10.28 -0.23 7.46
N MET A 70 9.78 0.59 6.54
CA MET A 70 8.61 1.43 6.75
C MET A 70 7.34 0.58 6.96
N ALA A 71 7.12 -0.42 6.11
CA ALA A 71 6.00 -1.33 6.24
C ALA A 71 6.02 -2.09 7.57
N LEU A 72 7.20 -2.53 8.03
CA LEU A 72 7.36 -3.14 9.36
C LEU A 72 7.05 -2.16 10.49
N LYS A 73 7.57 -0.92 10.41
CA LYS A 73 7.39 0.10 11.43
C LYS A 73 5.91 0.45 11.67
N TYR A 74 5.11 0.44 10.62
CA TYR A 74 3.69 0.78 10.67
C TYR A 74 2.78 -0.44 10.46
N TRP A 75 3.31 -1.66 10.61
CA TRP A 75 2.59 -2.88 10.27
C TRP A 75 1.27 -3.00 11.02
N ASP A 76 1.28 -2.69 12.32
CA ASP A 76 0.09 -2.78 13.17
C ASP A 76 -1.08 -1.91 12.68
N VAL A 77 -0.78 -0.82 11.96
CA VAL A 77 -1.79 0.07 11.38
C VAL A 77 -2.11 -0.35 9.95
N VAL A 78 -1.10 -0.68 9.15
CA VAL A 78 -1.23 -1.03 7.74
C VAL A 78 -2.03 -2.34 7.56
N ALA A 79 -1.76 -3.33 8.42
CA ALA A 79 -2.41 -4.63 8.43
C ALA A 79 -3.49 -4.75 9.52
N GLU A 80 -3.95 -3.64 10.09
CA GLU A 80 -5.02 -3.64 11.10
C GLU A 80 -6.24 -4.44 10.57
N GLY A 81 -6.79 -5.34 11.38
CA GLY A 81 -7.91 -6.21 10.99
C GLY A 81 -7.55 -7.36 10.03
N LEU A 82 -6.28 -7.54 9.68
CA LEU A 82 -5.80 -8.72 8.95
C LEU A 82 -5.02 -9.63 9.89
N ASP A 83 -5.33 -10.93 9.90
CA ASP A 83 -4.54 -11.93 10.61
C ASP A 83 -3.31 -12.34 9.78
N LEU A 84 -2.40 -11.39 9.57
CA LEU A 84 -1.23 -11.54 8.71
C LEU A 84 0.07 -11.18 9.43
N THR A 85 1.03 -12.11 9.34
CA THR A 85 2.44 -11.85 9.68
C THR A 85 3.03 -10.81 8.73
N PRO A 86 3.97 -9.96 9.19
CA PRO A 86 4.67 -9.03 8.31
C PRO A 86 5.26 -9.68 7.06
N ILE A 87 5.01 -9.07 5.90
CA ILE A 87 5.55 -9.53 4.62
C ILE A 87 7.07 -9.48 4.62
N SER A 88 7.73 -10.50 4.06
CA SER A 88 9.18 -10.48 3.91
C SER A 88 9.62 -9.47 2.85
N GLU A 89 10.85 -8.94 2.96
CA GLU A 89 11.37 -7.96 1.99
C GLU A 89 11.34 -8.50 0.56
N ARG A 90 11.76 -9.76 0.36
CA ARG A 90 11.78 -10.40 -0.95
C ARG A 90 10.37 -10.48 -1.55
N GLN A 91 9.39 -10.93 -0.77
CA GLN A 91 8.00 -11.01 -1.22
C GLN A 91 7.44 -9.63 -1.54
N LEU A 92 7.69 -8.64 -0.68
CA LEU A 92 7.24 -7.27 -0.91
C LEU A 92 7.83 -6.72 -2.21
N ARG A 93 9.14 -6.86 -2.41
CA ARG A 93 9.83 -6.42 -3.64
C ARG A 93 9.22 -7.06 -4.89
N GLU A 94 8.97 -8.36 -4.89
CA GLU A 94 8.35 -9.05 -6.02
C GLU A 94 6.94 -8.53 -6.30
N ARG A 95 6.13 -8.29 -5.26
CA ARG A 95 4.79 -7.72 -5.39
C ARG A 95 4.81 -6.29 -5.93
N LEU A 96 5.73 -5.45 -5.45
CA LEU A 96 5.91 -4.07 -5.93
C LEU A 96 6.24 -4.03 -7.42
N LYS A 97 7.13 -4.91 -7.89
CA LYS A 97 7.46 -5.01 -9.32
C LYS A 97 6.26 -5.41 -10.18
N LYS A 98 5.37 -6.27 -9.68
CA LYS A 98 4.17 -6.71 -10.42
C LYS A 98 3.21 -5.56 -10.70
N ILE A 99 3.06 -4.64 -9.75
CA ILE A 99 2.26 -3.42 -9.91
C ILE A 99 3.05 -2.26 -10.53
N LEU A 100 4.21 -2.56 -11.14
CA LEU A 100 5.09 -1.59 -11.78
C LEU A 100 5.55 -0.44 -10.87
N HIS A 101 5.62 -0.67 -9.55
CA HIS A 101 6.14 0.30 -8.59
C HIS A 101 7.63 0.06 -8.35
N PHE A 102 8.43 1.09 -8.62
CA PHE A 102 9.86 1.09 -8.34
C PHE A 102 10.21 2.22 -7.35
N PRO A 103 11.18 2.03 -6.46
CA PRO A 103 11.61 3.09 -5.56
C PRO A 103 12.08 4.32 -6.35
N GLY A 104 11.52 5.49 -6.03
CA GLY A 104 11.77 6.74 -6.76
C GLY A 104 11.12 6.84 -8.15
N LYS A 105 10.42 5.80 -8.62
CA LYS A 105 9.60 5.81 -9.84
C LYS A 105 8.22 5.21 -9.51
N PRO A 106 7.30 6.02 -8.96
CA PRO A 106 5.98 5.57 -8.54
C PRO A 106 5.19 4.93 -9.69
N ALA A 107 4.32 3.99 -9.36
CA ALA A 107 3.37 3.45 -10.32
C ALA A 107 2.32 4.52 -10.66
N ALA A 108 1.93 4.61 -11.93
CA ALA A 108 1.03 5.66 -12.41
C ALA A 108 -0.33 5.70 -11.69
N PHE A 109 -0.84 4.54 -11.26
CA PHE A 109 -2.11 4.46 -10.53
C PHE A 109 -2.09 5.28 -9.23
N ILE A 110 -0.93 5.47 -8.62
CA ILE A 110 -0.82 6.21 -7.35
C ILE A 110 -1.31 7.65 -7.54
N PHE A 111 -0.99 8.28 -8.67
CA PHE A 111 -1.40 9.65 -8.98
C PHE A 111 -2.84 9.75 -9.49
N GLN A 112 -3.41 8.65 -9.97
CA GLN A 112 -4.85 8.58 -10.27
C GLN A 112 -5.67 8.58 -8.98
N LEU A 113 -5.16 7.90 -7.94
CA LEU A 113 -5.85 7.77 -6.65
C LEU A 113 -5.55 8.93 -5.69
N PHE A 114 -4.33 9.47 -5.75
CA PHE A 114 -3.86 10.56 -4.90
C PHE A 114 -3.11 11.60 -5.75
N PRO A 115 -3.84 12.43 -6.53
CA PRO A 115 -3.24 13.45 -7.39
C PRO A 115 -2.36 14.44 -6.62
N GLU A 116 -2.63 14.66 -5.34
CA GLU A 116 -1.85 15.53 -4.47
C GLU A 116 -0.41 15.05 -4.20
N LEU A 117 -0.08 13.80 -4.55
CA LEU A 117 1.26 13.23 -4.40
C LEU A 117 2.19 13.54 -5.58
N ASP A 118 1.68 14.12 -6.68
CA ASP A 118 2.45 14.55 -7.85
C ASP A 118 3.28 15.84 -7.57
N GLN A 119 3.05 16.51 -6.43
CA GLN A 119 3.67 17.78 -6.03
C GLN A 119 5.03 17.63 -5.31
#